data_AF-A0A8K0VPD8-F1
#
_entry.id   AF-A0A8K0VPD8-F1
#
_cell.length_a   1.000
_cell.length_b   1.000
_cell.length_c   1.000
_cell.angle_alpha   90.00
_cell.angle_beta   90.00
_cell.angle_gamma   90.00
#
_symmetry.space_group_name_H-M   'P 1'
#
loop_
_entity.id
_entity.type
_entity.pdbx_description
1 polymer ?
#
loop_
_entity_poly.entity_id
_entity_poly.type
_entity_poly.pdbx_seq_one_letter_code
_entity_poly.pdbx_strand_id
1 'polypeptide(L)'
;MTLKMALETFSRFPELPPEIRLSIWELALRPTDRGGGLHKFSIMQVNESFGALLLRGHATLPMPPDPTEFPTYMAGVPRLIKTHHNENKPRNESACLWDAGLWAACTDSRRVITNHYNRQQCRLGNESSSAHVEIESVDNDAIAATMTISRKNEHWKLIVRPYQDLFCLTPLNWGMHIDWETMFDSFAFSASSSGYGRVKNVAVEFHPRWNFNLPKTMDELLSESTPRGLVARAVRQDVEMNLWLIDRHANRAPSTETATSSPRIFHDCEEEYIESTATEVRDSGVEYAHTAAFFIEQIESLRNPDNDPTIAFFLAMTQGIWDNMHLGILTCRPRGSEDS
;
A
#
# COMPACT_ATOMS: atom_id res chain seq x y z
N MET A 1 19.77 -33.07 13.67
CA MET A 1 20.19 -33.20 12.26
C MET A 1 19.65 -31.98 11.54
N THR A 2 20.49 -30.96 11.40
CA THR A 2 20.07 -29.61 11.00
C THR A 2 20.25 -29.46 9.49
N LEU A 3 19.14 -29.39 8.75
CA LEU A 3 19.14 -29.13 7.31
C LEU A 3 19.58 -27.68 7.07
N LYS A 4 20.86 -27.53 6.74
CA LYS A 4 21.44 -26.29 6.22
C LYS A 4 20.97 -26.18 4.75
N MET A 5 19.84 -25.51 4.51
CA MET A 5 19.46 -25.14 3.14
C MET A 5 20.52 -24.20 2.59
N ALA A 6 21.43 -24.75 1.79
CA ALA A 6 22.35 -23.96 1.00
C ALA A 6 21.52 -23.11 0.04
N LEU A 7 21.72 -21.79 0.06
CA LEU A 7 21.23 -20.91 -0.98
C LEU A 7 21.96 -21.33 -2.26
N GLU A 8 21.33 -22.14 -3.10
CA GLU A 8 21.96 -22.64 -4.33
C GLU A 8 22.24 -21.48 -5.27
N THR A 9 23.50 -21.07 -5.37
CA THR A 9 23.93 -20.08 -6.35
C THR A 9 23.92 -20.74 -7.72
N PHE A 10 23.00 -20.33 -8.60
CA PHE A 10 22.95 -20.80 -9.99
C PHE A 10 24.18 -20.28 -10.77
N SER A 11 25.27 -21.04 -10.71
CA SER A 11 26.60 -20.66 -11.24
C SER A 11 26.67 -20.57 -12.76
N ARG A 12 25.67 -21.11 -13.47
CA ARG A 12 25.63 -21.17 -14.94
C ARG A 12 24.98 -19.95 -15.59
N PHE A 13 24.34 -19.07 -14.81
CA PHE A 13 23.74 -17.85 -15.36
C PHE A 13 24.72 -17.02 -16.20
N PRO A 14 25.98 -16.79 -15.77
CA PRO A 14 26.95 -16.02 -16.55
C PRO A 14 27.40 -16.71 -17.84
N GLU A 15 27.20 -18.03 -17.98
CA GLU A 15 27.55 -18.80 -19.19
C GLU A 15 26.54 -18.62 -20.32
N LEU A 16 25.35 -18.09 -20.02
CA LEU A 16 24.32 -17.86 -21.02
C LEU A 16 24.74 -16.74 -22.00
N PRO A 17 24.35 -16.84 -23.28
CA PRO A 17 24.54 -15.76 -24.24
C PRO A 17 24.01 -14.43 -23.70
N PRO A 18 24.67 -13.29 -23.96
CA PRO A 18 24.27 -11.98 -23.45
C PRO A 18 22.80 -11.65 -23.70
N GLU A 19 22.28 -12.01 -24.88
CA GLU A 19 20.89 -11.78 -25.29
C GLU A 19 19.92 -12.50 -24.36
N ILE A 20 20.19 -13.77 -24.04
CA ILE A 20 19.37 -14.58 -23.14
C ILE A 20 19.42 -14.02 -21.71
N ARG A 21 20.61 -13.61 -21.23
CA ARG A 21 20.74 -13.00 -19.90
C ARG A 21 19.93 -11.71 -19.80
N LEU A 22 19.97 -10.87 -20.84
CA LEU A 22 19.20 -9.63 -20.89
C LEU A 22 17.69 -9.91 -20.92
N SER A 23 17.23 -10.86 -21.74
CA SER A 23 15.81 -11.24 -21.78
C SER A 23 15.31 -11.78 -20.43
N ILE A 24 16.12 -12.56 -19.71
CA ILE A 24 15.76 -13.03 -18.36
C ILE A 24 15.59 -11.84 -17.41
N TRP A 25 16.51 -10.86 -17.45
CA TRP A 25 16.38 -9.67 -16.61
C TRP A 25 15.20 -8.78 -16.98
N GLU A 26 14.86 -8.69 -18.27
CA GLU A 26 13.65 -7.98 -18.74
C GLU A 26 12.37 -8.67 -18.24
N LEU A 27 12.33 -10.00 -18.24
CA LEU A 27 11.23 -10.78 -17.67
C LEU A 27 11.13 -10.68 -16.15
N ALA A 28 12.24 -10.37 -15.48
CA ALA A 28 12.29 -10.19 -14.02
C ALA A 28 11.82 -8.80 -13.56
N LEU A 29 11.53 -7.87 -14.47
CA LEU A 29 10.93 -6.58 -14.14
C LEU A 29 9.55 -6.76 -13.51
N ARG A 30 9.20 -5.86 -12.59
CA ARG A 30 7.85 -5.82 -12.01
C ARG A 30 6.81 -5.68 -13.13
N PRO A 31 5.76 -6.52 -13.17
CA PRO A 31 4.68 -6.36 -14.13
C PRO A 31 3.95 -5.02 -13.92
N THR A 32 3.79 -4.25 -14.99
CA THR A 32 3.07 -2.97 -14.96
C THR A 32 1.62 -3.07 -15.44
N ASP A 33 1.29 -4.18 -16.09
CA ASP A 33 0.00 -4.50 -16.72
C ASP A 33 -1.02 -5.16 -15.79
N ARG A 34 -0.60 -5.61 -14.60
CA ARG A 34 -1.41 -6.41 -13.65
C ARG A 34 -1.81 -5.65 -12.38
N GLY A 35 -2.09 -4.36 -12.51
CA GLY A 35 -2.51 -3.50 -11.40
C GLY A 35 -1.37 -2.89 -10.59
N GLY A 36 -1.68 -2.47 -9.37
CA GLY A 36 -0.78 -1.73 -8.49
C GLY A 36 0.17 -2.60 -7.68
N GLY A 37 1.39 -2.14 -7.41
CA GLY A 37 2.28 -2.79 -6.44
C GLY A 37 1.86 -2.46 -5.01
N LEU A 38 1.81 -3.45 -4.13
CA LEU A 38 1.60 -3.26 -2.70
C LEU A 38 2.95 -3.03 -2.02
N HIS A 39 3.10 -1.88 -1.38
CA HIS A 39 4.29 -1.48 -0.64
C HIS A 39 3.97 -1.37 0.85
N LYS A 40 4.59 -2.23 1.67
CA LYS A 40 4.46 -2.23 3.13
C LYS A 40 5.47 -1.24 3.72
N PHE A 41 5.00 -0.29 4.52
CA PHE A 41 5.81 0.72 5.19
C PHE A 41 5.51 0.75 6.68
N SER A 42 6.57 0.82 7.49
CA SER A 42 6.44 1.12 8.92
C SER A 42 6.50 2.62 9.15
N ILE A 43 5.56 3.19 9.89
CA ILE A 43 5.54 4.62 10.21
C ILE A 43 5.99 4.83 11.66
N MET A 44 6.86 5.80 11.88
CA MET A 44 7.42 6.13 13.19
C MET A 44 7.60 7.64 13.36
N GLN A 45 7.76 8.09 14.60
CA GLN A 45 8.13 9.45 14.92
C GLN A 45 9.67 9.62 14.89
N VAL A 46 10.16 10.76 14.40
CA VAL A 46 11.60 11.02 14.17
C VAL A 46 12.47 11.06 15.43
N ASN A 47 11.88 11.13 16.61
CA ASN A 47 12.62 11.03 17.88
C ASN A 47 13.12 9.60 18.18
N GLU A 48 12.68 8.59 17.43
CA GLU A 48 13.14 7.21 17.57
C GLU A 48 14.44 6.97 16.77
N SER A 49 15.52 6.62 17.47
CA SER A 49 16.85 6.40 16.89
C SER A 49 16.95 5.03 16.20
N PHE A 50 16.53 4.95 14.93
CA PHE A 50 16.58 3.70 14.17
C PHE A 50 17.50 3.74 12.94
N GLY A 51 18.24 2.64 12.71
CA GLY A 51 19.05 2.40 11.51
C GLY A 51 18.23 1.93 10.29
N ALA A 52 17.00 2.42 10.16
CA ALA A 52 16.07 2.06 9.09
C ALA A 52 16.41 2.78 7.77
N LEU A 53 15.88 2.30 6.65
CA LEU A 53 15.86 3.04 5.39
C LEU A 53 14.86 4.17 5.51
N LEU A 54 15.34 5.38 5.79
CA LEU A 54 14.46 6.49 6.12
C LEU A 54 13.88 7.13 4.86
N LEU A 55 12.55 7.05 4.72
CA LEU A 55 11.75 8.01 3.96
C LEU A 55 11.47 9.17 4.90
N ARG A 56 12.13 10.31 4.69
CA ARG A 56 11.80 11.52 5.47
C ARG A 56 10.54 12.14 4.92
N GLY A 57 9.56 12.32 5.80
CA GLY A 57 8.36 13.11 5.57
C GLY A 57 8.34 14.35 6.46
N HIS A 58 8.41 15.55 5.90
CA HIS A 58 8.03 16.78 6.60
C HIS A 58 6.52 17.06 6.45
N ALA A 59 5.69 16.62 7.39
CA ALA A 59 4.28 17.03 7.42
C ALA A 59 4.23 18.41 8.11
N THR A 60 3.70 19.41 7.41
CA THR A 60 3.50 20.77 7.95
C THR A 60 2.01 21.04 7.90
N LEU A 61 1.36 21.22 9.05
CA LEU A 61 -0.04 21.63 9.14
C LEU A 61 -0.19 23.04 9.71
N PRO A 62 -1.32 23.74 9.45
CA PRO A 62 -1.62 25.05 10.02
C PRO A 62 -1.89 24.96 11.53
N MET A 63 -1.30 25.92 12.24
CA MET A 63 -1.02 25.95 13.68
C MET A 63 -2.24 25.91 14.62
N PRO A 64 -2.09 25.26 15.80
CA PRO A 64 -2.50 25.80 17.09
C PRO A 64 -1.32 26.56 17.78
N PRO A 65 -1.61 27.42 18.76
CA PRO A 65 -0.75 28.53 19.19
C PRO A 65 0.50 28.15 20.04
N ASP A 66 0.98 26.92 20.02
CA ASP A 66 2.20 26.52 20.73
C ASP A 66 3.23 25.85 19.77
N PRO A 67 4.35 26.51 19.46
CA PRO A 67 5.27 26.14 18.39
C PRO A 67 6.47 25.26 18.80
N THR A 68 6.44 24.56 19.95
CA THR A 68 7.68 23.92 20.45
C THR A 68 7.91 22.44 20.15
N GLU A 69 6.92 21.60 19.85
CA GLU A 69 7.19 20.16 19.60
C GLU A 69 6.15 19.50 18.68
N PHE A 70 6.39 19.43 17.36
CA PHE A 70 5.61 18.55 16.49
C PHE A 70 6.41 17.32 16.04
N PRO A 71 5.80 16.11 16.06
CA PRO A 71 6.39 14.89 15.54
C PRO A 71 6.64 15.01 14.03
N THR A 72 7.89 15.01 13.59
CA THR A 72 8.19 14.62 12.21
C THR A 72 7.92 13.11 12.08
N TYR A 73 7.35 12.66 10.96
CA TYR A 73 7.11 11.24 10.69
C TYR A 73 8.16 10.68 9.71
N MET A 74 8.49 9.42 9.89
CA MET A 74 9.35 8.66 8.99
C MET A 74 8.61 7.40 8.54
N ALA A 75 8.66 7.12 7.24
CA ALA A 75 8.29 5.81 6.72
C ALA A 75 9.56 4.99 6.47
N GLY A 76 9.54 3.72 6.87
CA GLY A 76 10.65 2.80 6.65
C GLY A 76 10.18 1.57 5.89
N VAL A 77 10.95 1.13 4.89
CA VAL A 77 10.72 -0.18 4.26
C VAL A 77 11.13 -1.26 5.28
N PRO A 78 10.22 -2.15 5.73
CA PRO A 78 10.49 -3.10 6.82
C PRO A 78 11.66 -4.06 6.61
N ARG A 79 12.14 -4.24 5.36
CA ARG A 79 13.07 -5.33 4.99
C ARG A 79 14.50 -5.19 5.55
N LEU A 80 14.80 -4.12 6.30
CA LEU A 80 16.17 -3.86 6.78
C LEU A 80 16.28 -3.61 8.30
N ILE A 81 15.19 -3.85 9.04
CA ILE A 81 15.20 -3.96 10.50
C ILE A 81 15.79 -5.32 10.87
N LYS A 82 17.12 -5.40 11.02
CA LYS A 82 17.76 -6.50 11.77
C LYS A 82 17.41 -6.30 13.25
N THR A 83 16.23 -6.72 13.66
CA THR A 83 16.03 -7.05 15.07
C THR A 83 16.69 -8.42 15.23
N HIS A 84 17.83 -8.46 15.92
CA HIS A 84 18.43 -9.72 16.33
C HIS A 84 17.36 -10.48 17.13
N HIS A 85 17.13 -11.75 16.77
CA HIS A 85 16.20 -12.70 17.39
C HIS A 85 14.69 -12.50 17.09
N ASN A 86 14.24 -12.96 15.93
CA ASN A 86 13.05 -13.83 15.84
C ASN A 86 12.92 -14.44 14.43
N GLU A 87 13.01 -15.77 14.32
CA GLU A 87 12.86 -16.50 13.06
C GLU A 87 11.40 -16.54 12.55
N ASN A 88 10.45 -15.99 13.31
CA ASN A 88 9.01 -15.98 13.01
C ASN A 88 8.48 -14.62 12.52
N LYS A 89 9.33 -13.68 12.10
CA LYS A 89 8.84 -12.39 11.56
C LYS A 89 8.35 -12.60 10.12
N PRO A 90 7.14 -12.14 9.75
CA PRO A 90 6.66 -12.22 8.37
C PRO A 90 7.69 -11.56 7.44
N ARG A 91 8.03 -12.28 6.36
CA ARG A 91 8.94 -11.78 5.33
C ARG A 91 8.31 -10.51 4.77
N ASN A 92 9.07 -9.42 4.66
CA ASN A 92 8.56 -8.28 3.92
C ASN A 92 8.52 -8.66 2.45
N GLU A 93 7.29 -8.69 1.92
CA GLU A 93 6.94 -9.12 0.57
C GLU A 93 6.56 -7.94 -0.32
N SER A 94 6.78 -6.69 0.13
CA SER A 94 6.48 -5.48 -0.66
C SER A 94 6.96 -5.57 -2.11
N ALA A 95 6.15 -5.11 -3.05
CA ALA A 95 6.45 -5.10 -4.49
C ALA A 95 7.76 -4.37 -4.85
N CYS A 96 8.16 -3.34 -4.06
CA CYS A 96 9.43 -2.63 -4.27
C CYS A 96 10.67 -3.53 -4.14
N LEU A 97 10.50 -4.73 -3.60
CA LEU A 97 11.56 -5.67 -3.37
C LEU A 97 11.93 -6.48 -4.62
N TRP A 98 11.06 -6.51 -5.64
CA TRP A 98 11.46 -6.94 -6.98
C TRP A 98 12.51 -6.00 -7.56
N ASP A 99 12.23 -4.69 -7.53
CA ASP A 99 13.16 -3.68 -8.03
C ASP A 99 14.47 -3.69 -7.22
N ALA A 100 14.38 -3.81 -5.89
CA ALA A 100 15.57 -3.91 -5.03
C ALA A 100 16.46 -5.12 -5.40
N GLY A 101 15.86 -6.26 -5.74
CA GLY A 101 16.58 -7.44 -6.23
C GLY A 101 17.33 -7.17 -7.53
N LEU A 102 16.69 -6.53 -8.50
CA LEU A 102 17.30 -6.14 -9.77
C LEU A 102 18.44 -5.12 -9.59
N TRP A 103 18.29 -4.17 -8.67
CA TRP A 103 19.34 -3.20 -8.35
C TRP A 103 20.56 -3.86 -7.69
N ALA A 104 20.36 -4.90 -6.89
CA ALA A 104 21.42 -5.55 -6.12
C ALA A 104 22.11 -6.70 -6.86
N ALA A 105 21.45 -7.36 -7.83
CA ALA A 105 21.93 -8.62 -8.40
C ALA A 105 23.25 -8.49 -9.19
N CYS A 106 23.29 -7.71 -10.27
CA CYS A 106 24.52 -7.51 -11.05
C CYS A 106 24.46 -6.25 -11.92
N THR A 107 25.54 -5.97 -12.66
CA THR A 107 25.60 -4.82 -13.57
C THR A 107 24.60 -4.92 -14.73
N ASP A 108 24.34 -6.13 -15.25
CA ASP A 108 23.38 -6.32 -16.34
C ASP A 108 21.94 -6.07 -15.88
N SER A 109 21.55 -6.58 -14.71
CA SER A 109 20.21 -6.33 -14.14
C SER A 109 20.01 -4.84 -13.86
N ARG A 110 21.01 -4.17 -13.27
CA ARG A 110 21.00 -2.71 -13.05
C ARG A 110 20.80 -1.93 -14.34
N ARG A 111 21.46 -2.35 -15.43
CA ARG A 111 21.31 -1.71 -16.74
C ARG A 111 19.89 -1.89 -17.29
N VAL A 112 19.31 -3.08 -17.15
CA VAL A 112 17.94 -3.36 -17.61
C VAL A 112 16.92 -2.51 -16.85
N ILE A 113 16.94 -2.52 -15.51
CA ILE A 113 16.00 -1.73 -14.71
C ILE A 113 16.17 -0.22 -14.95
N THR A 114 17.41 0.27 -15.07
CA THR A 114 17.66 1.69 -15.41
C THR A 114 17.06 2.04 -16.77
N ASN A 115 17.30 1.21 -17.79
CA ASN A 115 16.78 1.46 -19.13
C ASN A 115 15.25 1.40 -19.17
N HIS A 116 14.63 0.48 -18.45
CA HIS A 116 13.17 0.33 -18.39
C HIS A 116 12.50 1.61 -17.89
N TYR A 117 12.91 2.12 -16.72
CA TYR A 117 12.29 3.29 -16.13
C TYR A 117 12.68 4.60 -16.85
N ASN A 118 13.89 4.69 -17.42
CA ASN A 118 14.24 5.82 -18.29
C ASN A 118 13.34 5.86 -19.55
N ARG A 119 13.05 4.71 -20.17
CA ARG A 119 12.12 4.63 -21.31
C ARG A 119 10.71 5.04 -20.93
N GLN A 120 10.23 4.67 -19.74
CA GLN A 120 8.93 5.11 -19.25
C GLN A 120 8.88 6.63 -19.06
N GLN A 121 9.90 7.23 -18.43
CA GLN A 121 9.98 8.68 -18.23
C GLN A 121 10.06 9.46 -19.57
N CYS A 122 10.84 8.98 -20.54
CA CYS A 122 10.93 9.62 -21.85
C CYS A 122 9.61 9.58 -22.64
N ARG A 123 8.81 8.51 -22.49
CA ARG A 123 7.49 8.42 -23.14
C ARG A 123 6.56 9.52 -22.60
N LEU A 124 6.52 9.73 -21.30
CA LEU A 124 5.71 10.76 -20.64
C LEU A 124 6.18 12.19 -20.98
N GLY A 125 7.49 12.41 -21.14
CA GLY A 125 8.05 13.73 -21.51
C GLY A 125 7.78 14.17 -22.95
N ASN A 126 7.66 13.21 -23.88
CA ASN A 126 7.39 13.50 -25.29
C ASN A 126 5.91 13.84 -25.57
N GLU A 127 4.98 13.32 -24.76
CA GLU A 127 3.56 13.69 -24.83
C GLU A 127 3.32 15.11 -24.30
N SER A 128 4.14 15.57 -23.35
CA SER A 128 4.07 16.91 -22.75
C SER A 128 4.72 18.03 -23.59
N SER A 129 5.36 17.73 -24.74
CA SER A 129 6.14 18.70 -25.52
C SER A 129 5.40 19.35 -26.70
N SER A 130 4.08 19.17 -26.81
CA SER A 130 3.27 19.82 -27.85
C SER A 130 2.28 20.83 -27.26
N ALA A 131 2.70 22.10 -27.29
CA ALA A 131 1.91 23.32 -27.17
C ALA A 131 1.17 23.60 -25.85
N HIS A 132 1.19 24.88 -25.48
CA HIS A 132 0.45 25.48 -24.37
C HIS A 132 -1.03 25.04 -24.36
N VAL A 133 -1.37 24.13 -23.46
CA VAL A 133 -2.75 23.78 -23.08
C VAL A 133 -2.82 23.85 -21.56
N GLU A 134 -3.85 24.51 -21.05
CA GLU A 134 -4.18 24.57 -19.63
C GLU A 134 -4.13 23.17 -19.02
N ILE A 135 -3.46 23.03 -17.88
CA ILE A 135 -3.16 21.76 -17.22
C ILE A 135 -4.44 21.21 -16.58
N GLU A 136 -5.32 20.67 -17.40
CA GLU A 136 -6.28 19.65 -17.02
C GLU A 136 -6.01 18.45 -17.93
N SER A 137 -5.75 17.28 -17.34
CA SER A 137 -5.62 15.96 -17.99
C SER A 137 -4.26 15.49 -18.58
N VAL A 138 -3.12 15.86 -17.98
CA VAL A 138 -2.01 14.87 -18.02
C VAL A 138 -2.43 13.71 -17.12
N ASP A 139 -2.44 12.49 -17.66
CA ASP A 139 -2.73 11.26 -16.92
C ASP A 139 -1.65 11.03 -15.85
N ASN A 140 -1.75 11.79 -14.75
CA ASN A 140 -0.87 11.77 -13.59
C ASN A 140 -0.73 10.36 -12.99
N ASP A 141 -1.65 9.46 -13.37
CA ASP A 141 -1.75 8.07 -12.95
C ASP A 141 -0.52 7.25 -13.36
N ALA A 142 0.20 7.63 -14.41
CA ALA A 142 1.31 6.85 -14.97
C ALA A 142 2.71 7.23 -14.46
N ILE A 143 2.85 8.30 -13.65
CA ILE A 143 4.17 8.80 -13.27
C ILE A 143 4.76 7.94 -12.14
N ALA A 144 5.81 7.19 -12.47
CA ALA A 144 6.61 6.46 -11.49
C ALA A 144 7.53 7.43 -10.73
N ALA A 145 7.30 7.56 -9.43
CA ALA A 145 8.20 8.23 -8.51
C ALA A 145 9.40 7.33 -8.19
N THR A 146 10.59 7.90 -8.30
CA THR A 146 11.84 7.20 -8.02
C THR A 146 12.58 7.87 -6.87
N MET A 147 12.96 7.09 -5.88
CA MET A 147 13.69 7.59 -4.72
C MET A 147 14.93 6.75 -4.42
N THR A 148 16.06 7.41 -4.20
CA THR A 148 17.31 6.73 -3.86
C THR A 148 17.32 6.37 -2.38
N ILE A 149 17.44 5.08 -2.10
CA ILE A 149 17.62 4.52 -0.78
C ILE A 149 19.11 4.23 -0.58
N SER A 150 19.67 4.81 0.49
CA SER A 150 21.10 4.67 0.81
C SER A 150 21.28 4.01 2.18
N ARG A 151 22.02 2.91 2.25
CA ARG A 151 22.37 2.22 3.50
C ARG A 151 23.81 1.74 3.51
N LYS A 152 24.65 2.30 4.37
CA LYS A 152 26.00 1.78 4.72
C LYS A 152 26.76 1.17 3.52
N ASN A 153 26.75 1.88 2.37
CA ASN A 153 27.37 1.56 1.07
C ASN A 153 26.51 0.84 0.00
N GLU A 154 25.24 0.54 0.26
CA GLU A 154 24.28 0.08 -0.75
C GLU A 154 23.37 1.24 -1.16
N HIS A 155 23.33 1.51 -2.46
CA HIS A 155 22.40 2.47 -3.07
C HIS A 155 21.51 1.71 -4.04
N TRP A 156 20.21 1.70 -3.76
CA TRP A 156 19.21 1.19 -4.70
C TRP A 156 18.06 2.19 -4.78
N LYS A 157 17.25 2.10 -5.84
CA LYS A 157 16.16 3.02 -6.06
C LYS A 157 14.84 2.34 -5.76
N LEU A 158 14.06 2.93 -4.85
CA LEU A 158 12.65 2.61 -4.66
C LEU A 158 11.87 3.26 -5.79
N ILE A 159 11.02 2.46 -6.45
CA ILE A 159 10.19 2.92 -7.54
C ILE A 159 8.75 2.58 -7.21
N VAL A 160 7.88 3.59 -7.19
CA VAL A 160 6.47 3.50 -6.84
C VAL A 160 5.64 4.35 -7.80
N ARG A 161 4.38 4.01 -8.00
CA ARG A 161 3.40 4.82 -8.73
C ARG A 161 2.36 5.31 -7.72
N PRO A 162 2.48 6.52 -7.17
CA PRO A 162 1.65 6.99 -6.05
C PRO A 162 0.14 6.82 -6.25
N TYR A 163 -0.32 6.99 -7.49
CA TYR A 163 -1.73 6.90 -7.84
C TYR A 163 -2.24 5.46 -8.04
N GLN A 164 -1.38 4.55 -8.52
CA GLN A 164 -1.76 3.18 -8.90
C GLN A 164 -1.37 2.14 -7.85
N ASP A 165 -0.25 2.35 -7.16
CA ASP A 165 0.28 1.44 -6.17
C ASP A 165 -0.48 1.58 -4.83
N LEU A 166 -0.44 0.53 -4.00
CA LEU A 166 -1.08 0.46 -2.70
C LEU A 166 -0.05 0.61 -1.58
N PHE A 167 -0.26 1.56 -0.69
CA PHE A 167 0.64 1.84 0.42
C PHE A 167 0.07 1.23 1.71
N CYS A 168 0.54 0.04 2.08
CA CYS A 168 0.14 -0.62 3.31
C CYS A 168 0.94 -0.07 4.49
N LEU A 169 0.24 0.54 5.43
CA LEU A 169 0.83 1.25 6.54
C LEU A 169 0.81 0.40 7.81
N THR A 170 1.94 0.37 8.51
CA THR A 170 2.07 -0.24 9.83
C THR A 170 2.71 0.76 10.80
N PRO A 171 1.91 1.64 11.42
CA PRO A 171 2.36 2.48 12.51
C PRO A 171 3.03 1.67 13.61
N LEU A 172 4.18 2.13 14.10
CA LEU A 172 4.80 1.58 15.31
C LEU A 172 4.02 1.95 16.57
N ASN A 173 3.36 3.11 16.54
CA ASN A 173 2.46 3.58 17.58
C ASN A 173 1.09 3.92 16.99
N TRP A 174 0.06 3.23 17.43
CA TRP A 174 -1.31 3.39 16.93
C TRP A 174 -2.08 4.54 17.58
N GLY A 175 -1.53 5.13 18.65
CA GLY A 175 -2.00 6.39 19.25
C GLY A 175 -1.51 7.64 18.52
N MET A 176 -0.76 7.48 17.42
CA MET A 176 -0.34 8.61 16.60
C MET A 176 -1.56 9.27 15.94
N HIS A 177 -1.66 10.58 16.11
CA HIS A 177 -2.59 11.41 15.35
C HIS A 177 -1.96 11.69 13.99
N ILE A 178 -2.28 10.81 13.04
CA ILE A 178 -1.91 11.01 11.64
C ILE A 178 -2.93 11.98 11.04
N ASP A 179 -2.43 13.07 10.50
CA ASP A 179 -3.20 13.85 9.56
C ASP A 179 -3.10 13.20 8.19
N TRP A 180 -4.19 12.59 7.74
CA TRP A 180 -4.22 11.81 6.52
C TRP A 180 -4.10 12.69 5.27
N GLU A 181 -4.53 13.95 5.35
CA GLU A 181 -4.48 14.88 4.22
C GLU A 181 -3.03 15.22 3.85
N THR A 182 -2.20 15.56 4.84
CA THR A 182 -0.82 16.02 4.59
C THR A 182 0.26 14.96 4.84
N MET A 183 -0.11 13.78 5.36
CA MET A 183 0.87 12.71 5.63
C MET A 183 1.73 12.41 4.40
N PHE A 184 1.11 12.33 3.21
CA PHE A 184 1.79 11.95 2.00
C PHE A 184 2.48 13.11 1.27
N ASP A 185 2.04 14.35 1.44
CA ASP A 185 2.73 15.52 0.86
C ASP A 185 4.20 15.60 1.31
N SER A 186 4.44 15.02 2.47
CA SER A 186 5.74 14.96 3.11
C SER A 186 6.70 13.94 2.46
N PHE A 187 6.18 12.86 1.88
CA PHE A 187 7.04 11.81 1.33
C PHE A 187 7.63 12.23 0.00
N ALA A 188 8.91 11.93 -0.19
CA ALA A 188 9.66 12.25 -1.41
C ALA A 188 9.04 11.69 -2.71
N PHE A 189 8.16 10.68 -2.61
CA PHE A 189 7.48 10.09 -3.76
C PHE A 189 6.08 10.66 -4.04
N SER A 190 5.56 11.54 -3.20
CA SER A 190 4.20 12.10 -3.33
C SER A 190 4.13 13.62 -3.13
N ALA A 191 5.27 14.27 -2.93
CA ALA A 191 5.34 15.72 -2.90
C ALA A 191 4.94 16.31 -4.27
N SER A 192 3.87 17.10 -4.29
CA SER A 192 3.39 17.84 -5.47
C SER A 192 4.46 18.73 -6.09
N SER A 193 5.34 19.28 -5.24
CA SER A 193 6.52 20.07 -5.65
C SER A 193 7.53 19.29 -6.50
N SER A 194 7.48 17.95 -6.46
CA SER A 194 8.32 17.06 -7.26
C SER A 194 7.63 16.60 -8.56
N GLY A 195 6.44 17.13 -8.86
CA GLY A 195 5.66 16.77 -10.06
C GLY A 195 5.03 15.39 -10.00
N TYR A 196 4.96 14.78 -8.81
CA TYR A 196 4.29 13.49 -8.59
C TYR A 196 2.85 13.71 -8.11
N GLY A 197 1.94 12.83 -8.53
CA GLY A 197 0.55 12.84 -8.08
C GLY A 197 0.39 12.45 -6.61
N ARG A 198 -0.77 12.78 -6.02
CA ARG A 198 -1.14 12.41 -4.64
C ARG A 198 -1.23 10.87 -4.51
N VAL A 199 -0.93 10.36 -3.31
CA VAL A 199 -1.20 8.94 -3.01
C VAL A 199 -2.70 8.70 -2.99
N LYS A 200 -3.17 7.73 -3.77
CA LYS A 200 -4.60 7.46 -3.90
C LYS A 200 -5.05 6.22 -3.15
N ASN A 201 -4.17 5.25 -2.87
CA ASN A 201 -4.55 3.98 -2.25
C ASN A 201 -3.70 3.70 -1.01
N VAL A 202 -4.34 3.66 0.14
CA VAL A 202 -3.72 3.38 1.43
C VAL A 202 -4.37 2.13 2.01
N ALA A 203 -3.58 1.25 2.61
CA ALA A 203 -4.09 0.04 3.26
C ALA A 203 -3.64 -0.07 4.72
N VAL A 204 -4.46 -0.77 5.50
CA VAL A 204 -4.08 -1.34 6.79
C VAL A 204 -4.48 -2.81 6.82
N GLU A 205 -3.68 -3.65 7.47
CA GLU A 205 -4.03 -5.07 7.66
C GLU A 205 -5.10 -5.21 8.74
N PHE A 206 -6.23 -5.80 8.35
CA PHE A 206 -7.32 -6.10 9.26
C PHE A 206 -6.96 -7.30 10.13
N HIS A 207 -7.43 -7.28 11.38
CA HIS A 207 -7.34 -8.41 12.28
C HIS A 207 -8.73 -8.71 12.84
N PRO A 208 -9.23 -9.98 12.80
CA PRO A 208 -10.59 -10.34 13.23
C PRO A 208 -10.96 -9.84 14.63
N ARG A 209 -9.96 -9.77 15.52
CA ARG A 209 -10.11 -9.23 16.87
C ARG A 209 -10.60 -7.78 16.96
N TRP A 210 -10.53 -7.00 15.88
CA TRP A 210 -11.06 -5.64 15.87
C TRP A 210 -12.56 -5.62 16.13
N ASN A 211 -13.27 -6.69 15.76
CA ASN A 211 -14.70 -6.87 15.94
C ASN A 211 -15.11 -7.19 17.39
N PHE A 212 -14.14 -7.47 18.27
CA PHE A 212 -14.42 -7.74 19.68
C PHE A 212 -14.23 -6.49 20.54
N ASN A 213 -15.14 -6.30 21.50
CA ASN A 213 -15.13 -5.15 22.41
C ASN A 213 -15.04 -3.82 21.65
N LEU A 214 -15.86 -3.68 20.62
CA LEU A 214 -16.01 -2.41 19.93
C LEU A 214 -16.68 -1.41 20.90
N PRO A 215 -16.20 -0.15 20.96
CA PRO A 215 -16.83 0.87 21.77
C PRO A 215 -18.28 1.13 21.37
N LYS A 216 -19.06 1.71 22.29
CA LYS A 216 -20.50 1.97 22.04
C LYS A 216 -20.73 3.26 21.27
N THR A 217 -19.72 4.13 21.22
CA THR A 217 -19.81 5.44 20.58
C THR A 217 -18.63 5.65 19.65
N MET A 218 -18.86 6.44 18.59
CA MET A 218 -17.82 6.83 17.65
C MET A 218 -16.69 7.60 18.35
N ASP A 219 -17.01 8.46 19.33
CA ASP A 219 -16.00 9.26 20.04
C ASP A 219 -15.04 8.40 20.86
N GLU A 220 -15.53 7.33 21.50
CA GLU A 220 -14.67 6.35 22.17
C GLU A 220 -13.75 5.66 21.17
N LEU A 221 -14.26 5.22 20.01
CA LEU A 221 -13.47 4.57 18.97
C LEU A 221 -12.39 5.50 18.39
N LEU A 222 -12.71 6.77 18.16
CA LEU A 222 -11.76 7.78 17.67
C LEU A 222 -10.61 8.04 18.64
N SER A 223 -10.89 7.92 19.95
CA SER A 223 -9.90 8.10 21.01
C SER A 223 -8.96 6.91 21.20
N GLU A 224 -9.26 5.76 20.59
CA GLU A 224 -8.44 4.57 20.76
C GLU A 224 -7.06 4.71 20.08
N SER A 225 -6.02 4.34 20.83
CA SER A 225 -4.66 4.16 20.33
C SER A 225 -4.46 2.78 19.71
N THR A 226 -5.37 2.39 18.81
CA THR A 226 -5.42 1.07 18.16
C THR A 226 -5.54 1.21 16.63
N PRO A 227 -5.25 0.15 15.85
CA PRO A 227 -5.49 0.15 14.41
C PRO A 227 -6.92 0.53 14.00
N ARG A 228 -7.93 0.06 14.74
CA ARG A 228 -9.33 0.39 14.46
C ARG A 228 -9.66 1.85 14.77
N GLY A 229 -9.07 2.43 15.82
CA GLY A 229 -9.20 3.87 16.09
C GLY A 229 -8.55 4.72 15.00
N LEU A 230 -7.43 4.24 14.44
CA LEU A 230 -6.78 4.87 13.29
C LEU A 230 -7.64 4.84 12.02
N VAL A 231 -8.31 3.71 11.73
CA VAL A 231 -9.29 3.61 10.64
C VAL A 231 -10.47 4.56 10.89
N ALA A 232 -11.03 4.57 12.09
CA ALA A 232 -12.14 5.46 12.44
C ALA A 232 -11.78 6.95 12.25
N ARG A 233 -10.54 7.35 12.60
CA ARG A 233 -10.04 8.71 12.36
C ARG A 233 -9.90 9.04 10.88
N ALA A 234 -9.44 8.10 10.06
CA ALA A 234 -9.36 8.29 8.60
C ALA A 234 -10.75 8.50 7.99
N VAL A 235 -11.68 7.61 8.36
CA VAL A 235 -13.10 7.65 7.98
C VAL A 235 -13.77 8.98 8.32
N ARG A 236 -13.37 9.65 9.41
CA ARG A 236 -13.94 10.95 9.81
C ARG A 236 -13.36 12.15 9.04
N GLN A 237 -12.15 12.05 8.47
CA GLN A 237 -11.44 13.21 7.91
C GLN A 237 -11.85 13.57 6.47
N ASP A 238 -12.72 12.81 5.82
CA ASP A 238 -13.22 13.06 4.44
C ASP A 238 -12.11 13.43 3.44
N VAL A 239 -11.09 12.58 3.35
CA VAL A 239 -9.92 12.79 2.48
C VAL A 239 -10.13 12.16 1.10
N GLU A 240 -9.58 12.79 0.05
CA GLU A 240 -9.56 12.28 -1.33
C GLU A 240 -8.61 11.07 -1.50
N MET A 241 -8.88 9.98 -0.78
CA MET A 241 -8.06 8.77 -0.77
C MET A 241 -8.93 7.52 -0.66
N ASN A 242 -8.46 6.41 -1.21
CA ASN A 242 -9.08 5.10 -0.97
C ASN A 242 -8.36 4.45 0.21
N LEU A 243 -9.12 4.15 1.27
CA LEU A 243 -8.65 3.36 2.40
C LEU A 243 -9.09 1.90 2.20
N TRP A 244 -8.14 0.98 2.29
CA TRP A 244 -8.35 -0.44 2.08
C TRP A 244 -8.07 -1.22 3.37
N LEU A 245 -9.00 -2.10 3.73
CA LEU A 245 -8.78 -3.11 4.77
C LEU A 245 -8.34 -4.41 4.09
N ILE A 246 -7.11 -4.85 4.37
CA ILE A 246 -6.62 -6.15 3.88
C ILE A 246 -7.10 -7.23 4.84
N ASP A 247 -8.05 -8.05 4.39
CA ASP A 247 -8.54 -9.20 5.13
C ASP A 247 -7.90 -10.49 4.59
N ARG A 248 -6.97 -11.04 5.37
CA ARG A 248 -6.29 -12.30 5.04
C ARG A 248 -7.08 -13.55 5.42
N HIS A 249 -8.16 -13.38 6.18
CA HIS A 249 -8.97 -14.48 6.70
C HIS A 249 -10.23 -14.69 5.88
N ALA A 250 -10.68 -13.67 5.15
CA ALA A 250 -11.77 -13.77 4.21
C ALA A 250 -11.32 -14.35 2.86
N ASN A 251 -12.20 -15.16 2.26
CA ASN A 251 -12.11 -15.49 0.85
C ASN A 251 -13.07 -14.61 0.06
N ARG A 252 -12.91 -14.61 -1.26
CA ARG A 252 -13.85 -13.95 -2.17
C ARG A 252 -14.80 -15.01 -2.74
N ALA A 253 -16.10 -14.89 -2.48
CA ALA A 253 -17.08 -15.74 -3.16
C ALA A 253 -17.14 -15.40 -4.66
N PRO A 254 -17.48 -16.37 -5.54
CA PRO A 254 -17.70 -16.09 -6.95
C PRO A 254 -18.79 -15.03 -7.10
N SER A 255 -18.48 -13.96 -7.83
CA SER A 255 -19.43 -12.89 -8.07
C SER A 255 -20.60 -13.42 -8.91
N THR A 256 -21.81 -13.38 -8.35
CA THR A 256 -23.06 -13.67 -9.08
C THR A 256 -23.58 -12.44 -9.82
N GLU A 257 -23.00 -11.28 -9.55
CA GLU A 257 -23.37 -10.01 -10.17
C GLU A 257 -22.55 -9.77 -11.44
N THR A 258 -23.21 -9.31 -12.50
CA THR A 258 -22.55 -8.74 -13.68
C THR A 258 -21.92 -7.40 -13.29
N ALA A 259 -20.74 -7.44 -12.65
CA ALA A 259 -20.02 -6.24 -12.27
C ALA A 259 -19.77 -5.34 -13.49
N THR A 260 -20.12 -4.06 -13.39
CA THR A 260 -19.93 -3.06 -14.45
C THR A 260 -18.46 -2.66 -14.64
N SER A 261 -17.60 -2.99 -13.68
CA SER A 261 -16.16 -2.74 -13.71
C SER A 261 -15.39 -3.96 -13.19
N SER A 262 -14.22 -4.22 -13.75
CA SER A 262 -13.28 -5.19 -13.20
C SER A 262 -12.79 -4.74 -11.81
N PRO A 263 -12.64 -5.67 -10.84
CA PRO A 263 -12.13 -5.33 -9.52
C PRO A 263 -10.69 -4.82 -9.60
N ARG A 264 -10.31 -3.91 -8.70
CA ARG A 264 -8.91 -3.51 -8.57
C ARG A 264 -8.08 -4.66 -8.03
N ILE A 265 -6.89 -4.80 -8.60
CA ILE A 265 -5.91 -5.81 -8.21
C ILE A 265 -4.63 -5.11 -7.81
N PHE A 266 -4.13 -5.47 -6.65
CA PHE A 266 -2.80 -5.12 -6.19
C PHE A 266 -1.99 -6.39 -5.99
N HIS A 267 -0.66 -6.29 -6.02
CA HIS A 267 0.20 -7.45 -5.85
C HIS A 267 1.43 -7.11 -5.03
N ASP A 268 1.88 -8.07 -4.24
CA ASP A 268 3.20 -8.03 -3.63
C ASP A 268 4.09 -9.12 -4.28
N CYS A 269 5.21 -9.46 -3.67
CA CYS A 269 6.13 -10.47 -4.21
C CYS A 269 5.52 -11.88 -4.27
N GLU A 270 4.51 -12.19 -3.45
CA GLU A 270 4.00 -13.55 -3.23
C GLU A 270 2.49 -13.66 -3.50
N GLU A 271 1.72 -12.60 -3.22
CA GLU A 271 0.26 -12.62 -3.20
C GLU A 271 -0.37 -11.55 -4.12
N GLU A 272 -1.60 -11.86 -4.54
CA GLU A 272 -2.51 -10.91 -5.18
C GLU A 272 -3.59 -10.50 -4.18
N TYR A 273 -3.94 -9.22 -4.20
CA TYR A 273 -4.92 -8.58 -3.32
C TYR A 273 -6.02 -8.03 -4.21
N ILE A 274 -7.23 -8.53 -4.03
CA ILE A 274 -8.35 -8.27 -4.94
C ILE A 274 -9.42 -7.52 -4.17
N GLU A 275 -9.85 -6.41 -4.76
CA GLU A 275 -11.04 -5.69 -4.33
C GLU A 275 -12.23 -6.65 -4.27
N SER A 276 -12.80 -6.74 -3.08
CA SER A 276 -13.92 -7.63 -2.80
C SER A 276 -15.06 -6.82 -2.21
N THR A 277 -16.26 -7.14 -2.65
CA THR A 277 -17.46 -6.54 -2.06
C THR A 277 -17.75 -7.20 -0.72
N ALA A 278 -18.45 -6.48 0.16
CA ALA A 278 -18.83 -7.03 1.44
C ALA A 278 -19.81 -8.21 1.32
N THR A 279 -20.58 -8.30 0.23
CA THR A 279 -21.42 -9.46 -0.10
C THR A 279 -20.56 -10.67 -0.49
N GLU A 280 -19.56 -10.49 -1.36
CA GLU A 280 -18.61 -11.55 -1.72
C GLU A 280 -17.83 -12.09 -0.51
N VAL A 281 -17.48 -11.22 0.44
CA VAL A 281 -16.81 -11.59 1.69
C VAL A 281 -17.77 -12.30 2.65
N ARG A 282 -19.02 -11.85 2.77
CA ARG A 282 -20.05 -12.49 3.62
C ARG A 282 -20.37 -13.90 3.16
N ASP A 283 -20.43 -14.10 1.85
CA ASP A 283 -20.82 -15.38 1.25
C ASP A 283 -19.62 -16.33 1.08
N SER A 284 -18.43 -15.94 1.54
CA SER A 284 -17.17 -16.67 1.40
C SER A 284 -17.05 -17.95 2.24
N GLY A 285 -18.05 -18.25 3.08
CA GLY A 285 -18.08 -19.40 3.98
C GLY A 285 -17.27 -19.21 5.27
N VAL A 286 -16.60 -18.07 5.44
CA VAL A 286 -15.96 -17.67 6.70
C VAL A 286 -17.01 -17.10 7.65
N GLU A 287 -16.82 -17.27 8.96
CA GLU A 287 -17.73 -16.67 9.95
C GLU A 287 -17.73 -15.15 9.80
N TYR A 288 -18.87 -14.60 9.37
CA TYR A 288 -18.99 -13.20 8.98
C TYR A 288 -18.49 -12.22 10.05
N ALA A 289 -18.76 -12.53 11.33
CA ALA A 289 -18.32 -11.74 12.49
C ALA A 289 -16.79 -11.61 12.62
N HIS A 290 -16.02 -12.44 11.91
CA HIS A 290 -14.55 -12.39 11.88
C HIS A 290 -13.98 -11.66 10.66
N THR A 291 -14.82 -11.05 9.81
CA THR A 291 -14.39 -10.40 8.57
C THR A 291 -14.27 -8.88 8.70
N ALA A 292 -13.51 -8.27 7.80
CA ALA A 292 -13.43 -6.82 7.64
C ALA A 292 -14.77 -6.20 7.19
N ALA A 293 -15.59 -6.95 6.44
CA ALA A 293 -16.93 -6.51 6.05
C ALA A 293 -17.81 -6.23 7.27
N PHE A 294 -17.82 -7.14 8.24
CA PHE A 294 -18.55 -6.94 9.49
C PHE A 294 -17.98 -5.79 10.34
N PHE A 295 -16.68 -5.54 10.28
CA PHE A 295 -16.08 -4.38 10.94
C PHE A 295 -16.58 -3.06 10.35
N ILE A 296 -16.64 -2.97 9.01
CA ILE A 296 -17.14 -1.78 8.30
C ILE A 296 -18.60 -1.52 8.67
N GLU A 297 -19.46 -2.55 8.65
CA GLU A 297 -20.86 -2.43 9.07
C GLU A 297 -21.00 -1.85 10.49
N GLN A 298 -20.17 -2.31 11.43
CA GLN A 298 -20.21 -1.80 12.79
C GLN A 298 -19.77 -0.32 12.89
N ILE A 299 -18.73 0.10 12.15
CA ILE A 299 -18.32 1.51 12.09
C ILE A 299 -19.46 2.38 11.53
N GLU A 300 -20.13 1.93 10.48
CA GLU A 300 -21.24 2.68 9.88
C GLU A 300 -22.43 2.81 10.84
N SER A 301 -22.74 1.74 11.57
CA SER A 301 -23.77 1.77 12.62
C SER A 301 -23.43 2.75 13.75
N LEU A 302 -22.16 2.82 14.16
CA LEU A 302 -21.71 3.82 15.15
C LEU A 302 -21.78 5.26 14.62
N ARG A 303 -21.63 5.46 13.31
CA ARG A 303 -21.70 6.79 12.67
C ARG A 303 -23.15 7.29 12.59
N ASN A 304 -24.09 6.41 12.28
CA ASN A 304 -25.50 6.73 12.06
C ASN A 304 -26.40 5.84 12.94
N PRO A 305 -26.49 6.10 14.26
CA PRO A 305 -27.20 5.24 15.20
C PRO A 305 -28.71 5.14 14.95
N ASP A 306 -29.29 6.09 14.20
CA ASP A 306 -30.72 6.14 13.88
C ASP A 306 -31.09 5.38 12.58
N ASN A 307 -30.10 4.93 11.80
CA ASN A 307 -30.34 4.12 10.61
C ASN A 307 -30.32 2.62 10.97
N ASP A 308 -31.22 1.84 10.36
CA ASP A 308 -31.09 0.38 10.35
C ASP A 308 -29.71 0.02 9.76
N PRO A 309 -28.85 -0.71 10.49
CA PRO A 309 -27.49 -1.04 10.05
C PRO A 309 -27.49 -1.75 8.69
N THR A 310 -28.55 -2.50 8.38
CA THR A 310 -28.73 -3.18 7.10
C THR A 310 -28.99 -2.20 5.95
N ILE A 311 -29.72 -1.11 6.21
CA ILE A 311 -30.10 -0.09 5.21
C ILE A 311 -28.96 0.92 5.00
N ALA A 312 -28.27 1.32 6.08
CA ALA A 312 -27.10 2.19 6.01
C ALA A 312 -25.99 1.57 5.15
N PHE A 313 -25.73 0.28 5.34
CA PHE A 313 -24.76 -0.49 4.58
C PHE A 313 -25.10 -0.61 3.09
N PHE A 314 -26.36 -0.93 2.76
CA PHE A 314 -26.80 -1.00 1.36
C PHE A 314 -26.65 0.35 0.66
N LEU A 315 -26.99 1.44 1.35
CA LEU A 315 -26.85 2.80 0.81
C LEU A 315 -25.37 3.19 0.65
N ALA A 316 -24.51 2.94 1.64
CA ALA A 316 -23.08 3.26 1.57
C ALA A 316 -22.35 2.53 0.42
N MET A 317 -22.71 1.26 0.19
CA MET A 317 -22.09 0.42 -0.85
C MET A 317 -22.69 0.62 -2.26
N THR A 318 -23.97 0.98 -2.39
CA THR A 318 -24.62 1.15 -3.72
C THR A 318 -24.65 2.58 -4.23
N GLN A 319 -24.54 3.59 -3.35
CA GLN A 319 -24.56 4.99 -3.73
C GLN A 319 -23.22 5.71 -3.57
N GLY A 320 -22.16 5.02 -3.13
CA GLY A 320 -20.87 5.67 -2.89
C GLY A 320 -21.01 6.82 -1.90
N ILE A 321 -21.61 6.58 -0.72
CA ILE A 321 -21.90 7.62 0.30
C ILE A 321 -20.63 8.01 1.09
N TRP A 322 -19.54 8.08 0.35
CA TRP A 322 -18.34 8.78 0.70
C TRP A 322 -18.06 9.65 -0.52
N ASP A 323 -18.57 10.87 -0.54
CA ASP A 323 -18.42 11.74 -1.70
C ASP A 323 -16.92 11.98 -2.03
N ASN A 324 -15.98 11.72 -1.08
CA ASN A 324 -14.54 11.85 -1.30
C ASN A 324 -13.63 10.66 -0.86
N MET A 325 -14.04 9.75 0.06
CA MET A 325 -13.16 8.68 0.59
C MET A 325 -13.71 7.24 0.45
N HIS A 326 -13.19 6.42 -0.46
CA HIS A 326 -13.63 5.02 -0.58
C HIS A 326 -13.01 4.11 0.51
N LEU A 327 -13.82 3.60 1.45
CA LEU A 327 -13.42 2.51 2.36
C LEU A 327 -13.76 1.15 1.72
N GLY A 328 -12.74 0.40 1.30
CA GLY A 328 -12.89 -0.89 0.61
C GLY A 328 -12.23 -2.06 1.33
N ILE A 329 -12.49 -3.27 0.81
CA ILE A 329 -11.92 -4.53 1.33
C ILE A 329 -11.04 -5.16 0.25
N LEU A 330 -9.87 -5.66 0.65
CA LEU A 330 -9.00 -6.48 -0.18
C LEU A 330 -8.87 -7.87 0.44
N THR A 331 -9.23 -8.92 -0.30
CA THR A 331 -8.93 -10.30 0.07
C THR A 331 -7.64 -10.75 -0.61
N CYS A 332 -6.84 -11.58 0.06
CA CYS A 332 -5.60 -12.10 -0.51
C CYS A 332 -5.78 -13.49 -1.14
N ARG A 333 -5.03 -13.76 -2.22
CA ARG A 333 -4.82 -15.11 -2.73
C ARG A 333 -3.36 -15.33 -3.13
N PRO A 334 -2.83 -16.56 -3.02
CA PRO A 334 -1.51 -16.88 -3.54
C PRO A 334 -1.44 -16.65 -5.04
N ARG A 335 -0.35 -16.06 -5.50
CA ARG A 335 -0.16 -15.79 -6.93
C ARG A 335 -0.05 -17.10 -7.72
N GLY A 336 -0.82 -17.22 -8.80
CA GLY A 336 -0.83 -18.41 -9.66
C GLY A 336 -1.78 -19.52 -9.19
N SER A 337 -2.63 -19.26 -8.18
CA SER A 337 -3.84 -20.06 -7.97
C SER A 337 -4.85 -19.70 -9.07
N GLU A 338 -4.91 -20.50 -10.13
CA GLU A 338 -6.10 -20.53 -10.98
C GLU A 338 -7.21 -21.26 -10.22
N ASP A 339 -8.44 -20.78 -10.34
CA ASP A 339 -9.64 -21.42 -9.77
C ASP A 339 -9.75 -22.85 -10.33
N SER A 340 -9.22 -23.82 -9.59
CA SER A 340 -9.29 -25.25 -9.92
C SER A 340 -10.57 -25.89 -9.43
#